data_AF-A0A8J5N888-F1
#
_entry.id   AF-A0A8J5N888-F1
#
_cell.length_a   1.000
_cell.length_b   1.000
_cell.length_c   1.000
_cell.angle_alpha   90.00
_cell.angle_beta   90.00
_cell.angle_gamma   90.00
#
_symmetry.space_group_name_H-M   'P 1'
#
loop_
_entity.id
_entity.type
_entity.pdbx_description
1 polymer ?
#
loop_
_entity_poly.entity_id
_entity_poly.type
_entity_poly.pdbx_seq_one_letter_code
_entity_poly.pdbx_strand_id
1 'polypeptide(L)'
;WFAGNYSYQIALSNTEAGVVNIISSTSGLFTLILAAIFPSSLTDKFTLSKLASVLLMVAGVVLVSLEDLNLESSVVPVGVVWSIAGAILYACYMVFLKHKVPTEDRMDFTMFFGFVGFFNTIILWPGFPLLDVFGWETFQLPNLQHLFYMSVNGLVGTVLSELLWLWGCFLTSSLMATLSLSLTIPLTMFVDIWLKGIKYSLLIYIGAFPMMTSFIAVSLLTHYESWDPLMDGMKYLHRKCWRRNHMYR
;
A
#
# COMPACT_ATOMS: atom_id res chain seq x y z
N TRP A 1 7.50 -1.47 10.39
CA TRP A 1 7.39 -2.66 9.52
C TRP A 1 6.64 -3.80 10.22
N PHE A 2 7.23 -4.54 11.17
CA PHE A 2 6.60 -5.74 11.75
C PHE A 2 5.18 -5.51 12.31
N ALA A 3 5.00 -4.52 13.18
CA ALA A 3 3.68 -4.21 13.75
C ALA A 3 2.62 -3.85 12.68
N GLY A 4 3.03 -3.22 11.57
CA GLY A 4 2.13 -2.90 10.46
C GLY A 4 1.68 -4.16 9.71
N ASN A 5 2.64 -5.03 9.36
CA ASN A 5 2.34 -6.32 8.71
C ASN A 5 1.52 -7.24 9.62
N TYR A 6 1.84 -7.29 10.91
CA TYR A 6 1.09 -8.08 11.89
C TYR A 6 -0.35 -7.59 12.04
N SER A 7 -0.55 -6.27 12.14
CA SER A 7 -1.90 -5.68 12.19
C SER A 7 -2.71 -5.97 10.92
N TYR A 8 -2.06 -5.94 9.75
CA TYR A 8 -2.68 -6.29 8.47
C TYR A 8 -3.13 -7.76 8.44
N GLN A 9 -2.28 -8.68 8.91
CA GLN A 9 -2.61 -10.11 8.95
C GLN A 9 -3.72 -10.43 9.97
N ILE A 10 -3.73 -9.79 11.14
CA ILE A 10 -4.86 -9.91 12.10
C ILE A 10 -6.15 -9.36 11.48
N ALA A 11 -6.07 -8.27 10.73
CA ALA A 11 -7.25 -7.73 10.08
C ALA A 11 -7.84 -8.72 9.07
N LEU A 12 -6.99 -9.40 8.29
CA LEU A 12 -7.42 -10.46 7.36
C LEU A 12 -7.98 -11.69 8.05
N SER A 13 -7.50 -12.05 9.26
CA SER A 13 -8.10 -13.15 10.02
C SER A 13 -9.46 -12.81 10.61
N ASN A 14 -9.70 -11.52 10.89
CA ASN A 14 -10.88 -11.08 11.64
C ASN A 14 -11.96 -10.42 10.74
N THR A 15 -11.69 -10.21 9.46
CA THR A 15 -12.59 -9.49 8.54
C THR A 15 -12.33 -9.90 7.10
N GLU A 16 -13.32 -9.70 6.22
CA GLU A 16 -13.21 -9.96 4.79
C GLU A 16 -12.06 -9.17 4.14
N ALA A 17 -11.38 -9.82 3.20
CA ALA A 17 -10.24 -9.25 2.48
C ALA A 17 -10.61 -7.96 1.74
N GLY A 18 -11.83 -7.84 1.20
CA GLY A 18 -12.32 -6.63 0.55
C GLY A 18 -12.31 -5.41 1.46
N VAL A 19 -12.83 -5.54 2.70
CA VAL A 19 -12.82 -4.44 3.70
C VAL A 19 -11.38 -4.06 4.05
N VAL A 20 -10.53 -5.05 4.30
CA VAL A 20 -9.13 -4.83 4.66
C VAL A 20 -8.37 -4.12 3.53
N ASN A 21 -8.62 -4.49 2.28
CA ASN A 21 -8.01 -3.86 1.10
C ASN A 21 -8.46 -2.40 0.94
N ILE A 22 -9.75 -2.11 1.11
CA ILE A 22 -10.27 -0.74 1.10
C ILE A 22 -9.55 0.10 2.15
N ILE A 23 -9.53 -0.35 3.41
CA ILE A 23 -8.92 0.42 4.50
C ILE A 23 -7.41 0.54 4.30
N SER A 24 -6.74 -0.55 3.93
CA SER A 24 -5.28 -0.54 3.74
C SER A 24 -4.85 0.33 2.56
N SER A 25 -5.69 0.49 1.53
CA SER A 25 -5.43 1.43 0.42
C SER A 25 -5.40 2.90 0.86
N THR A 26 -6.04 3.24 1.99
CA THR A 26 -5.96 4.59 2.58
C THR A 26 -4.56 4.92 3.12
N SER A 27 -3.67 3.94 3.26
CA SER A 27 -2.25 4.18 3.56
C SER A 27 -1.62 5.16 2.57
N GLY A 28 -2.04 5.19 1.30
CA GLY A 28 -1.58 6.19 0.33
C GLY A 28 -1.89 7.63 0.73
N LEU A 29 -3.04 7.88 1.38
CA LEU A 29 -3.40 9.21 1.90
C LEU A 29 -2.52 9.58 3.09
N PHE A 30 -2.32 8.64 4.03
CA PHE A 30 -1.42 8.86 5.17
C PHE A 30 0.02 9.09 4.70
N THR A 31 0.51 8.33 3.72
CA THR A 31 1.82 8.52 3.12
C THR A 31 1.93 9.90 2.47
N LEU A 32 0.93 10.35 1.70
CA LEU A 32 0.93 11.68 1.08
C LEU A 32 1.03 12.80 2.14
N ILE A 33 0.24 12.71 3.21
CA ILE A 33 0.23 13.70 4.29
C ILE A 33 1.57 13.69 5.04
N LEU A 34 2.05 12.51 5.44
CA LEU A 34 3.28 12.37 6.19
C LEU A 34 4.50 12.76 5.35
N ALA A 35 4.56 12.39 4.07
CA ALA A 35 5.63 12.79 3.17
C ALA A 35 5.67 14.31 2.96
N ALA A 36 4.52 14.98 2.98
CA ALA A 36 4.46 16.44 2.92
C ALA A 36 4.97 17.12 4.21
N ILE A 37 4.76 16.50 5.38
CA ILE A 37 5.24 17.02 6.68
C ILE A 37 6.73 16.73 6.87
N PHE A 38 7.19 15.55 6.47
CA PHE A 38 8.56 15.06 6.60
C PHE A 38 9.17 14.78 5.21
N PRO A 39 9.39 15.81 4.38
CA PRO A 39 9.87 15.62 3.02
C PRO A 39 11.28 15.02 3.03
N SER A 40 11.50 14.04 2.17
CA SER A 40 12.81 13.42 1.96
C SER A 40 13.42 13.88 0.63
N SER A 41 12.57 14.10 -0.37
CA SER A 41 12.91 14.62 -1.69
C SER A 41 11.95 15.73 -2.14
N LEU A 42 12.31 16.46 -3.20
CA LEU A 42 11.45 17.47 -3.83
C LEU A 42 10.14 16.87 -4.36
N THR A 43 10.17 15.58 -4.69
CA THR A 43 9.01 14.78 -5.13
C THR A 43 7.98 14.54 -4.02
N ASP A 44 8.30 14.78 -2.74
CA ASP A 44 7.39 14.50 -1.62
C ASP A 44 6.41 15.66 -1.33
N LYS A 45 6.49 16.76 -2.10
CA LYS A 45 5.58 17.90 -1.97
C LYS A 45 4.13 17.50 -2.18
N PHE A 46 3.26 17.99 -1.31
CA PHE A 46 1.82 17.89 -1.47
C PHE A 46 1.37 18.68 -2.71
N THR A 47 0.64 18.02 -3.61
CA THR A 47 0.01 18.65 -4.77
C THR A 47 -1.43 18.15 -4.89
N LEU A 48 -2.30 18.99 -5.46
CA LEU A 48 -3.72 18.62 -5.61
C LEU A 48 -3.87 17.45 -6.58
N SER A 49 -3.06 17.42 -7.64
CA SER A 49 -2.99 16.28 -8.55
C SER A 49 -2.62 14.97 -7.86
N LYS A 50 -1.65 14.95 -6.94
CA LYS A 50 -1.32 13.73 -6.18
C LYS A 50 -2.48 13.28 -5.30
N LEU A 51 -3.14 14.21 -4.61
CA LEU A 51 -4.32 13.88 -3.79
C LEU A 51 -5.42 13.24 -4.65
N ALA A 52 -5.74 13.85 -5.80
CA ALA A 52 -6.76 13.31 -6.70
C ALA A 52 -6.39 11.92 -7.23
N SER A 53 -5.11 11.68 -7.55
CA SER A 53 -4.65 10.34 -7.93
C SER A 53 -4.84 9.34 -6.79
N VAL A 54 -4.48 9.67 -5.54
CA VAL A 54 -4.69 8.77 -4.41
C VAL A 54 -6.19 8.47 -4.20
N LEU A 55 -7.05 9.48 -4.29
CA LEU A 55 -8.51 9.28 -4.20
C LEU A 55 -9.04 8.39 -5.34
N LEU A 56 -8.51 8.55 -6.55
CA LEU A 56 -8.84 7.70 -7.69
C LEU A 56 -8.40 6.24 -7.47
N MET A 57 -7.24 6.03 -6.86
CA MET A 57 -6.78 4.69 -6.46
C MET A 57 -7.75 4.06 -5.46
N VAL A 58 -8.08 4.78 -4.39
CA VAL A 58 -9.01 4.30 -3.35
C VAL A 58 -10.38 3.99 -3.96
N ALA A 59 -10.88 4.83 -4.85
CA ALA A 59 -12.14 4.58 -5.56
C ALA A 59 -12.08 3.27 -6.39
N GLY A 60 -10.97 3.01 -7.08
CA GLY A 60 -10.77 1.77 -7.81
C GLY A 60 -10.72 0.53 -6.90
N VAL A 61 -10.00 0.61 -5.77
CA VAL A 61 -9.95 -0.46 -4.77
C VAL A 61 -11.33 -0.74 -4.18
N VAL A 62 -12.11 0.32 -3.88
CA VAL A 62 -13.50 0.17 -3.42
C VAL A 62 -14.31 -0.60 -4.44
N LEU A 63 -14.28 -0.20 -5.72
CA LEU A 63 -15.05 -0.87 -6.77
C LEU A 63 -14.68 -2.36 -6.92
N VAL A 64 -13.39 -2.71 -6.88
CA VAL A 64 -12.95 -4.11 -6.91
C VAL A 64 -13.44 -4.86 -5.66
N SER A 65 -13.30 -4.24 -4.50
CA SER A 65 -13.61 -4.87 -3.21
C SER A 65 -15.10 -5.04 -2.98
N LEU A 66 -15.99 -4.29 -3.66
CA LEU A 66 -17.44 -4.42 -3.56
C LEU A 66 -17.95 -5.82 -3.96
N GLU A 67 -17.22 -6.55 -4.82
CA GLU A 67 -17.57 -7.93 -5.20
C GLU A 67 -17.26 -8.93 -4.08
N ASP A 68 -16.23 -8.64 -3.27
CA ASP A 68 -15.81 -9.48 -2.15
C ASP A 68 -16.60 -9.22 -0.86
N LEU A 69 -17.43 -8.18 -0.82
CA LEU A 69 -18.19 -7.80 0.37
C LEU A 69 -19.48 -8.64 0.49
N ASN A 70 -19.51 -9.57 1.42
CA ASN A 70 -20.77 -10.11 1.90
C ASN A 70 -21.18 -9.28 3.12
N LEU A 71 -22.14 -8.36 2.91
CA LEU A 71 -22.67 -7.49 3.97
C LEU A 71 -23.54 -8.29 4.97
N GLU A 72 -22.96 -9.26 5.65
CA GLU A 72 -23.59 -10.05 6.71
C GLU A 72 -23.04 -9.64 8.08
N SER A 73 -23.09 -8.34 8.43
CA SER A 73 -23.21 -7.87 9.82
C SER A 73 -23.10 -6.34 9.93
N SER A 74 -23.95 -5.75 10.76
CA SER A 74 -24.01 -4.32 11.08
C SER A 74 -23.04 -3.89 12.21
N VAL A 75 -22.15 -4.78 12.64
CA VAL A 75 -21.16 -4.50 13.69
C VAL A 75 -19.84 -4.20 13.02
N VAL A 76 -19.21 -3.06 13.36
CA VAL A 76 -17.86 -2.72 12.88
C VAL A 76 -16.91 -3.84 13.29
N PRO A 77 -16.37 -4.63 12.35
CA PRO A 77 -15.49 -5.74 12.69
C PRO A 77 -14.23 -5.20 13.38
N VAL A 78 -13.75 -5.89 14.41
CA VAL A 78 -12.50 -5.53 15.11
C VAL A 78 -11.33 -5.42 14.11
N GLY A 79 -11.37 -6.16 12.99
CA GLY A 79 -10.38 -6.08 11.92
C GLY A 79 -10.30 -4.70 11.25
N VAL A 80 -11.35 -3.89 11.23
CA VAL A 80 -11.31 -2.51 10.71
C VAL A 80 -10.30 -1.65 11.47
N VAL A 81 -10.30 -1.76 12.82
CA VAL A 81 -9.36 -1.02 13.67
C VAL A 81 -7.93 -1.46 13.39
N TRP A 82 -7.69 -2.77 13.26
CA TRP A 82 -6.40 -3.33 12.91
C TRP A 82 -5.94 -2.94 11.50
N SER A 83 -6.84 -2.85 10.52
CA SER A 83 -6.52 -2.36 9.18
C SER A 83 -6.10 -0.88 9.20
N ILE A 84 -6.80 -0.02 9.94
CA ILE A 84 -6.43 1.40 10.08
C ILE A 84 -5.06 1.52 10.75
N ALA A 85 -4.86 0.79 11.85
CA ALA A 85 -3.58 0.76 12.56
C ALA A 85 -2.45 0.28 11.63
N GLY A 86 -2.67 -0.79 10.85
CA GLY A 86 -1.75 -1.30 9.85
C GLY A 86 -1.41 -0.25 8.80
N ALA A 87 -2.43 0.42 8.23
CA ALA A 87 -2.26 1.45 7.21
C ALA A 87 -1.41 2.64 7.70
N ILE A 88 -1.67 3.13 8.93
CA ILE A 88 -0.91 4.23 9.54
C ILE A 88 0.52 3.79 9.86
N LEU A 89 0.70 2.64 10.52
CA LEU A 89 2.03 2.13 10.88
C LEU A 89 2.90 1.87 9.64
N TYR A 90 2.28 1.40 8.56
CA TYR A 90 2.94 1.20 7.29
C TYR A 90 3.36 2.52 6.64
N ALA A 91 2.46 3.49 6.55
CA ALA A 91 2.77 4.83 6.02
C ALA A 91 3.88 5.51 6.84
N CYS A 92 3.81 5.47 8.17
CA CYS A 92 4.84 5.97 9.07
C CYS A 92 6.19 5.28 8.82
N TYR A 93 6.19 3.94 8.73
CA TYR A 93 7.40 3.18 8.43
C TYR A 93 8.03 3.66 7.13
N MET A 94 7.26 3.78 6.06
CA MET A 94 7.80 4.14 4.76
C MET A 94 8.28 5.57 4.65
N VAL A 95 7.52 6.52 5.17
CA VAL A 95 7.92 7.93 5.14
C VAL A 95 9.15 8.15 6.02
N PHE A 96 9.19 7.63 7.24
CA PHE A 96 10.33 7.84 8.12
C PHE A 96 11.59 7.10 7.67
N LEU A 97 11.45 5.93 7.04
CA LEU A 97 12.57 5.21 6.44
C LEU A 97 13.21 6.05 5.33
N LYS A 98 12.40 6.54 4.38
CA LYS A 98 12.84 7.43 3.30
C LYS A 98 13.39 8.76 3.83
N HIS A 99 12.79 9.32 4.88
CA HIS A 99 13.24 10.58 5.48
C HIS A 99 14.60 10.46 6.15
N LYS A 100 14.85 9.37 6.90
CA LYS A 100 16.17 9.13 7.51
C LYS A 100 17.23 8.76 6.49
N VAL A 101 16.85 8.06 5.42
CA VAL A 101 17.78 7.59 4.38
C VAL A 101 17.29 8.09 3.03
N PRO A 102 17.60 9.34 2.64
CA PRO A 102 17.01 9.93 1.43
C PRO A 102 17.51 9.29 0.12
N THR A 103 18.73 8.77 0.11
CA THR A 103 19.38 8.14 -1.06
C THR A 103 19.77 6.69 -0.77
N GLU A 104 19.70 5.84 -1.80
CA GLU A 104 20.05 4.42 -1.71
C GLU A 104 21.50 4.19 -1.24
N ASP A 105 22.45 5.04 -1.64
CA ASP A 105 23.87 4.94 -1.26
C ASP A 105 24.13 5.04 0.26
N ARG A 106 23.14 5.52 1.02
CA ARG A 106 23.26 5.69 2.47
C ARG A 106 22.83 4.45 3.25
N MET A 107 22.34 3.40 2.58
CA MET A 107 21.91 2.16 3.20
C MET A 107 22.32 0.95 2.37
N ASP A 108 23.10 0.06 2.97
CA ASP A 108 23.30 -1.28 2.45
C ASP A 108 22.02 -2.10 2.69
N PHE A 109 21.26 -2.39 1.62
CA PHE A 109 20.02 -3.16 1.70
C PHE A 109 20.25 -4.57 2.25
N THR A 110 21.35 -5.22 1.87
CA THR A 110 21.66 -6.58 2.34
C THR A 110 21.87 -6.59 3.85
N MET A 111 22.63 -5.63 4.38
CA MET A 111 22.85 -5.50 5.82
C MET A 111 21.56 -5.10 6.56
N PHE A 112 20.78 -4.17 6.00
CA PHE A 112 19.50 -3.74 6.57
C PHE A 112 18.51 -4.90 6.70
N PHE A 113 18.21 -5.60 5.60
CA PHE A 113 17.30 -6.73 5.62
C PHE A 113 17.87 -7.93 6.41
N GLY A 114 19.19 -8.10 6.43
CA GLY A 114 19.89 -9.07 7.27
C GLY A 114 19.62 -8.84 8.76
N PHE A 115 19.73 -7.61 9.24
CA PHE A 115 19.39 -7.26 10.63
C PHE A 115 17.88 -7.37 10.91
N VAL A 116 17.03 -6.95 9.98
CA VAL A 116 15.56 -7.12 10.12
C VAL A 116 15.23 -8.60 10.30
N GLY A 117 15.81 -9.48 9.48
CA GLY A 117 15.66 -10.93 9.61
C GLY A 117 16.19 -11.45 10.95
N PHE A 118 17.42 -11.10 11.32
CA PHE A 118 18.05 -11.52 12.57
C PHE A 118 17.24 -11.13 13.81
N PHE A 119 16.81 -9.87 13.91
CA PHE A 119 16.00 -9.40 15.04
C PHE A 119 14.62 -10.05 15.05
N ASN A 120 13.97 -10.21 13.89
CA ASN A 120 12.70 -10.93 13.82
C ASN A 120 12.86 -12.39 14.26
N THR A 121 13.93 -13.09 13.86
CA THR A 121 14.18 -14.45 14.32
C THR A 121 14.35 -14.49 15.84
N ILE A 122 15.18 -13.62 16.44
CA ILE A 122 15.40 -13.66 17.89
C ILE A 122 14.15 -13.27 18.68
N ILE A 123 13.40 -12.27 18.24
CA ILE A 123 12.26 -11.73 18.98
C ILE A 123 11.01 -12.59 18.79
N LEU A 124 10.77 -13.11 17.59
CA LEU A 124 9.54 -13.83 17.25
C LEU A 124 9.65 -15.34 17.42
N TRP A 125 10.83 -15.93 17.26
CA TRP A 125 11.03 -17.36 17.48
C TRP A 125 10.57 -17.85 18.86
N PRO A 126 10.86 -17.17 20.00
CA PRO A 126 10.34 -17.58 21.30
C PRO A 126 8.82 -17.40 21.42
N GLY A 127 8.18 -16.63 20.54
CA GLY A 127 6.73 -16.50 20.48
C GLY A 127 6.03 -17.84 20.20
N PHE A 128 6.59 -18.68 19.33
CA PHE A 128 5.99 -19.98 18.99
C PHE A 128 5.86 -20.94 20.20
N PRO A 129 6.92 -21.26 20.96
CA PRO A 129 6.78 -22.11 22.14
C PRO A 129 5.99 -21.43 23.27
N LEU A 130 6.03 -20.10 23.38
CA LEU A 130 5.20 -19.39 24.36
C LEU A 130 3.70 -19.55 24.06
N LEU A 131 3.29 -19.43 22.80
CA LEU A 131 1.89 -19.59 22.38
C LEU A 131 1.37 -21.01 22.66
N ASP A 132 2.23 -22.02 22.54
CA ASP A 132 1.92 -23.41 22.89
C ASP A 132 1.72 -23.59 24.40
N VAL A 133 2.60 -23.00 25.22
CA VAL A 133 2.45 -23.00 26.69
C VAL A 133 1.18 -22.28 27.14
N PHE A 134 0.79 -21.20 26.46
CA PHE A 134 -0.47 -20.49 26.71
C PHE A 134 -1.71 -21.20 26.13
N GLY A 135 -1.52 -22.27 25.33
CA GLY A 135 -2.59 -23.04 24.72
C GLY A 135 -3.36 -22.28 23.63
N TRP A 136 -2.77 -21.23 23.06
CA TRP A 136 -3.40 -20.45 21.99
C TRP A 136 -3.20 -21.11 20.62
N GLU A 137 -2.03 -21.72 20.38
CA GLU A 137 -1.73 -22.47 19.17
C GLU A 137 -0.85 -23.67 19.49
N THR A 138 -1.13 -24.84 18.92
CA THR A 138 -0.29 -26.04 19.12
C THR A 138 1.01 -25.93 18.33
N PHE A 139 2.16 -26.06 18.99
CA PHE A 139 3.45 -26.07 18.30
C PHE A 139 3.64 -27.39 17.54
N GLN A 140 3.57 -27.32 16.21
CA GLN A 140 3.84 -28.45 15.32
C GLN A 140 4.87 -28.05 14.28
N LEU A 141 5.91 -28.87 14.12
CA LEU A 141 6.90 -28.64 13.08
C LEU A 141 6.27 -28.92 11.70
N PRO A 142 6.52 -28.05 10.70
CA PRO A 142 5.97 -28.23 9.37
C PRO A 142 6.58 -29.46 8.68
N ASN A 143 5.76 -30.15 7.89
CA ASN A 143 6.24 -31.21 6.99
C ASN A 143 7.27 -30.62 5.99
N LEU A 144 8.17 -31.46 5.45
CA LEU A 144 9.23 -31.06 4.52
C LEU A 144 8.68 -30.30 3.30
N GLN A 145 7.50 -30.70 2.79
CA GLN A 145 6.82 -30.00 1.69
C GLN A 145 6.34 -28.60 2.10
N HIS A 146 5.71 -28.45 3.27
CA HIS A 146 5.29 -27.14 3.78
C HIS A 146 6.50 -26.25 4.05
N LEU A 147 7.56 -26.81 4.63
CA LEU A 147 8.82 -26.09 4.85
C LEU A 147 9.42 -25.60 3.55
N PHE A 148 9.42 -26.42 2.49
CA PHE A 148 9.89 -26.02 1.17
C PHE A 148 9.05 -24.85 0.60
N TYR A 149 7.72 -24.96 0.60
CA TYR A 149 6.85 -23.89 0.09
C TYR A 149 6.96 -22.60 0.90
N MET A 150 7.03 -22.69 2.23
CA MET A 150 7.25 -21.55 3.12
C MET A 150 8.62 -20.92 2.90
N SER A 151 9.67 -21.72 2.66
CA SER A 151 11.02 -21.21 2.37
C SER A 151 11.06 -20.47 1.04
N VAL A 152 10.45 -21.01 -0.01
CA VAL A 152 10.36 -20.36 -1.32
C VAL A 152 9.54 -19.06 -1.23
N ASN A 153 8.39 -19.08 -0.57
CA ASN A 153 7.57 -17.88 -0.36
C ASN A 153 8.29 -16.84 0.51
N GLY A 154 9.00 -17.27 1.55
CA GLY A 154 9.82 -16.41 2.40
C GLY A 154 10.92 -15.70 1.61
N LEU A 155 11.69 -16.45 0.83
CA LEU A 155 12.82 -15.91 0.05
C LEU A 155 12.36 -15.04 -1.12
N VAL A 156 11.43 -15.54 -1.94
CA VAL A 156 11.01 -14.87 -3.18
C VAL A 156 9.86 -13.91 -2.92
N GLY A 157 8.78 -14.40 -2.32
CA GLY A 157 7.57 -13.61 -2.10
C GLY A 157 7.74 -12.52 -1.05
N THR A 158 8.66 -12.70 -0.09
CA THR A 158 8.86 -11.75 1.01
C THR A 158 10.17 -10.99 0.87
N VAL A 159 11.33 -11.64 1.01
CA VAL A 159 12.63 -10.93 1.08
C VAL A 159 12.98 -10.25 -0.24
N LEU A 160 12.96 -10.97 -1.36
CA LEU A 160 13.30 -10.40 -2.67
C LEU A 160 12.28 -9.35 -3.10
N SER A 161 10.98 -9.62 -2.91
CA SER A 161 9.90 -8.68 -3.23
C SER A 161 10.03 -7.37 -2.45
N GLU A 162 10.19 -7.44 -1.12
CA GLU A 162 10.35 -6.26 -0.26
C GLU A 162 11.64 -5.49 -0.57
N LEU A 163 12.72 -6.19 -0.92
CA LEU A 163 13.97 -5.55 -1.34
C LEU A 163 13.77 -4.75 -2.62
N LEU A 164 13.20 -5.35 -3.66
CA LEU A 164 12.94 -4.68 -4.94
C LEU A 164 11.95 -3.53 -4.77
N TRP A 165 10.93 -3.71 -3.94
CA TRP A 165 9.96 -2.67 -3.65
C TRP A 165 10.60 -1.49 -2.89
N LEU A 166 11.41 -1.76 -1.88
CA LEU A 166 12.11 -0.72 -1.13
C LEU A 166 13.14 0.01 -2.01
N TRP A 167 13.85 -0.73 -2.87
CA TRP A 167 14.75 -0.14 -3.84
C TRP A 167 14.00 0.78 -4.82
N GLY A 168 12.87 0.32 -5.35
CA GLY A 168 11.98 1.13 -6.17
C GLY A 168 11.48 2.39 -5.43
N CYS A 169 11.17 2.28 -4.14
CA CYS A 169 10.83 3.43 -3.29
C CYS A 169 11.97 4.45 -3.25
N PHE A 170 13.23 4.01 -3.07
CA PHE A 170 14.39 4.90 -3.03
C PHE A 170 14.66 5.61 -4.35
N LEU A 171 14.49 4.92 -5.48
CA LEU A 171 14.61 5.50 -6.83
C LEU A 171 13.48 6.47 -7.17
N THR A 172 12.37 6.42 -6.43
CA THR A 172 11.18 7.20 -6.72
C THR A 172 10.70 8.02 -5.50
N SER A 173 9.53 7.72 -4.95
CA SER A 173 8.96 8.37 -3.78
C SER A 173 8.21 7.35 -2.91
N SER A 174 8.04 7.69 -1.63
CA SER A 174 7.28 6.89 -0.67
C SER A 174 5.82 6.71 -1.10
N LEU A 175 5.24 7.74 -1.74
CA LEU A 175 3.88 7.71 -2.29
C LEU A 175 3.74 6.67 -3.42
N MET A 176 4.67 6.66 -4.37
CA MET A 176 4.64 5.71 -5.48
C MET A 176 4.78 4.26 -5.00
N ALA A 177 5.68 4.03 -4.04
CA ALA A 177 5.84 2.72 -3.40
C ALA A 177 4.57 2.27 -2.66
N THR A 178 3.80 3.20 -2.07
CA THR A 178 2.54 2.84 -1.41
C THR A 178 1.46 2.50 -2.42
N LEU A 179 1.32 3.29 -3.49
CA LEU A 179 0.31 3.05 -4.54
C LEU A 179 0.61 1.81 -5.39
N SER A 180 1.87 1.41 -5.53
CA SER A 180 2.23 0.18 -6.24
C SER A 180 1.68 -1.08 -5.56
N LEU A 181 1.48 -1.08 -4.24
CA LEU A 181 0.88 -2.21 -3.54
C LEU A 181 -0.56 -2.46 -4.00
N SER A 182 -1.34 -1.40 -4.20
CA SER A 182 -2.70 -1.53 -4.72
C SER A 182 -2.71 -2.00 -6.16
N LEU A 183 -1.69 -1.65 -6.97
CA LEU A 183 -1.54 -2.14 -8.35
C LEU A 183 -1.34 -3.66 -8.42
N THR A 184 -0.94 -4.32 -7.34
CA THR A 184 -0.86 -5.79 -7.30
C THR A 184 -2.21 -6.44 -7.59
N ILE A 185 -3.35 -5.83 -7.18
CA ILE A 185 -4.69 -6.37 -7.42
C ILE A 185 -4.99 -6.55 -8.92
N PRO A 186 -4.94 -5.49 -9.76
CA PRO A 186 -5.18 -5.64 -11.20
C PRO A 186 -4.09 -6.45 -11.93
N LEU A 187 -2.85 -6.45 -11.44
CA LEU A 187 -1.79 -7.30 -12.02
C LEU A 187 -2.05 -8.79 -11.76
N THR A 188 -2.44 -9.15 -10.54
CA THR A 188 -2.85 -10.53 -10.21
C THR A 188 -4.05 -10.96 -11.03
N MET A 189 -5.05 -10.09 -11.18
CA MET A 189 -6.23 -10.34 -12.03
C MET A 189 -5.82 -10.64 -13.48
N PHE A 190 -4.91 -9.86 -14.06
CA PHE A 190 -4.41 -10.09 -15.41
C PHE A 190 -3.72 -11.46 -15.55
N VAL A 191 -2.88 -11.80 -14.58
CA VAL A 191 -2.19 -13.10 -14.53
C VAL A 191 -3.19 -14.26 -14.38
N ASP A 192 -4.22 -14.11 -13.55
CA ASP A 192 -5.26 -15.12 -13.34
C ASP A 192 -6.11 -15.36 -14.60
N ILE A 193 -6.44 -14.30 -15.35
CA ILE A 193 -7.12 -14.43 -16.66
C ILE A 193 -6.23 -15.20 -17.64
N TRP A 194 -4.93 -14.86 -17.70
CA TRP A 194 -4.02 -15.41 -18.70
C TRP A 194 -3.59 -16.85 -18.40
N LEU A 195 -3.29 -17.18 -17.14
CA LEU A 195 -2.83 -18.51 -16.73
C LEU A 195 -3.95 -19.46 -16.35
N LYS A 196 -4.98 -18.98 -15.63
CA LYS A 196 -6.04 -19.84 -15.07
C LYS A 196 -7.34 -19.76 -15.85
N GLY A 197 -7.49 -18.81 -16.78
CA GLY A 197 -8.71 -18.63 -17.56
C GLY A 197 -9.92 -18.18 -16.73
N ILE A 198 -9.69 -17.56 -15.56
CA ILE A 198 -10.75 -17.11 -14.66
C ILE A 198 -11.47 -15.90 -15.29
N LYS A 199 -12.80 -15.91 -15.23
CA LYS A 199 -13.64 -14.79 -15.68
C LYS A 199 -14.11 -14.00 -14.47
N TYR A 200 -13.70 -12.75 -14.40
CA TYR A 200 -14.15 -11.80 -13.39
C TYR A 200 -15.42 -11.06 -13.84
N SER A 201 -16.16 -10.50 -12.88
CA SER A 201 -17.28 -9.63 -13.18
C SER A 201 -16.83 -8.31 -13.84
N LEU A 202 -17.76 -7.63 -14.49
CA LEU A 202 -17.50 -6.34 -15.13
C LEU A 202 -17.10 -5.25 -14.11
N LEU A 203 -17.52 -5.38 -12.85
CA LEU A 203 -17.21 -4.42 -11.79
C LEU A 203 -15.72 -4.38 -11.46
N ILE A 204 -15.05 -5.54 -11.39
CA ILE A 204 -13.61 -5.62 -11.14
C ILE A 204 -12.82 -4.96 -12.28
N TYR A 205 -13.23 -5.13 -13.54
CA TYR A 205 -12.58 -4.43 -14.66
C TYR A 205 -12.75 -2.91 -14.55
N ILE A 206 -13.95 -2.44 -14.20
CA ILE A 206 -14.19 -1.01 -13.98
C ILE A 206 -13.36 -0.49 -12.81
N GLY A 207 -13.14 -1.27 -11.74
CA GLY A 207 -12.31 -0.87 -10.61
C GLY A 207 -10.80 -0.90 -10.90
N ALA A 208 -10.33 -1.87 -11.67
CA ALA A 208 -8.93 -2.02 -12.07
C ALA A 208 -8.41 -0.83 -12.90
N PHE A 209 -9.26 -0.25 -13.76
CA PHE A 209 -8.85 0.84 -14.65
C PHE A 209 -8.47 2.15 -13.90
N PRO A 210 -9.28 2.69 -12.96
CA PRO A 210 -8.89 3.77 -12.04
C PRO A 210 -7.60 3.50 -11.27
N MET A 211 -7.35 2.26 -10.85
CA MET A 211 -6.14 1.89 -10.12
C MET A 211 -4.89 2.04 -11.00
N MET A 212 -4.93 1.48 -12.21
CA MET A 212 -3.84 1.60 -13.18
C MET A 212 -3.60 3.06 -13.58
N THR A 213 -4.68 3.80 -13.89
CA THR A 213 -4.57 5.21 -14.29
C THR A 213 -4.05 6.09 -13.16
N SER A 214 -4.44 5.84 -11.91
CA SER A 214 -3.89 6.51 -10.74
C SER A 214 -2.38 6.30 -10.61
N PHE A 215 -1.92 5.05 -10.70
CA PHE A 215 -0.49 4.73 -10.59
C PHE A 215 0.33 5.42 -11.69
N ILE A 216 -0.14 5.37 -12.94
CA ILE A 216 0.50 6.06 -14.08
C ILE A 216 0.50 7.58 -13.85
N ALA A 217 -0.61 8.16 -13.37
CA ALA A 217 -0.69 9.58 -13.08
C ALA A 217 0.33 10.01 -12.02
N VAL A 218 0.46 9.28 -10.91
CA VAL A 218 1.47 9.61 -9.89
C VAL A 218 2.89 9.43 -10.42
N SER A 219 3.15 8.43 -11.26
CA SER A 219 4.43 8.28 -11.95
C SER A 219 4.81 9.49 -12.78
N LEU A 220 3.88 10.00 -13.59
CA LEU A 220 4.09 11.21 -14.37
C LEU A 220 4.25 12.46 -13.49
N LEU A 221 3.45 12.61 -12.44
CA LEU A 221 3.55 13.73 -11.49
C LEU A 221 4.84 13.72 -10.68
N THR A 222 5.42 12.53 -10.46
CA THR A 222 6.71 12.39 -9.79
C THR A 222 7.86 12.73 -10.74
N HIS A 223 7.71 12.46 -12.04
CA HIS A 223 8.69 12.86 -13.05
C HIS A 223 8.66 14.38 -13.34
N TYR A 224 7.46 14.99 -13.40
CA TYR A 224 7.28 16.42 -13.65
C TYR A 224 7.02 17.18 -12.34
N GLU A 225 8.04 17.32 -11.49
CA GLU A 225 7.93 17.82 -10.11
C GLU A 225 7.25 19.20 -9.95
N SER A 226 7.35 20.08 -10.96
CA SER A 226 6.78 21.43 -10.90
C SER A 226 5.35 21.53 -11.44
N TRP A 227 4.79 20.44 -11.95
CA TRP A 227 3.52 20.45 -12.68
C TRP A 227 2.37 19.95 -11.81
N ASP A 228 1.45 20.86 -11.46
CA ASP A 228 0.19 20.53 -10.78
C ASP A 228 -0.99 20.88 -11.71
N PRO A 229 -1.35 19.99 -12.65
CA PRO A 229 -2.37 20.27 -13.66
C PRO A 229 -3.74 20.58 -13.05
N LEU A 230 -4.09 19.98 -11.91
CA LEU A 230 -5.37 20.25 -11.27
C LEU A 230 -5.39 21.64 -10.62
N MET A 231 -4.30 22.02 -9.94
CA MET A 231 -4.19 23.36 -9.37
C MET A 231 -4.19 24.45 -10.45
N ASP A 232 -3.48 24.23 -11.56
CA ASP A 232 -3.44 25.17 -12.68
C ASP A 232 -4.80 25.26 -13.40
N GLY A 233 -5.49 24.13 -13.57
CA GLY A 233 -6.85 24.08 -14.06
C GLY A 233 -7.84 24.84 -13.16
N MET A 234 -7.75 24.68 -11.84
CA MET A 234 -8.56 25.42 -10.87
C MET A 234 -8.28 26.92 -10.91
N LYS A 235 -7.01 27.33 -10.97
CA LYS A 235 -6.64 28.74 -11.12
C LYS A 235 -7.16 29.32 -12.43
N TYR A 236 -7.11 28.57 -13.52
CA TYR A 236 -7.68 28.97 -14.81
C TYR A 236 -9.19 29.15 -14.74
N LEU A 237 -9.92 28.17 -14.19
CA LEU A 237 -11.37 28.24 -13.99
C LEU A 237 -11.76 29.41 -13.08
N HIS A 238 -11.04 29.61 -11.97
CA HIS A 238 -11.29 30.71 -11.07
C HIS A 238 -11.08 32.07 -11.77
N ARG A 239 -9.99 32.24 -12.52
CA ARG A 239 -9.73 33.46 -13.31
C ARG A 239 -10.82 33.69 -14.37
N LYS A 240 -11.29 32.63 -15.03
CA LYS A 240 -12.36 32.71 -16.03
C LYS A 240 -13.71 33.10 -15.40
N CYS A 241 -14.07 32.51 -14.26
CA CYS A 241 -15.29 32.87 -13.52
C CYS A 241 -15.22 34.29 -12.95
N TRP A 242 -14.06 34.72 -12.45
CA TRP A 242 -13.88 36.07 -11.93
C TRP A 242 -13.97 37.15 -13.02
N ARG A 243 -13.37 36.92 -14.19
CA ARG A 243 -13.53 37.79 -15.36
C ARG A 243 -14.98 37.87 -15.83
N ARG A 244 -15.72 36.76 -15.77
CA ARG A 244 -17.14 36.73 -16.14
C ARG A 244 -17.98 37.55 -15.16
N ASN A 245 -17.73 37.47 -13.85
CA ASN A 245 -18.45 38.28 -12.85
C ASN A 245 -18.15 39.79 -12.94
N HIS A 246 -16.98 40.19 -13.42
CA HIS A 246 -16.65 41.60 -13.65
C HIS A 246 -17.26 42.20 -14.92
N MET A 247 -17.73 41.37 -15.88
CA MET A 247 -18.39 41.85 -17.10
C MET A 247 -19.92 42.04 -16.94
N TYR A 248 -20.50 41.62 -15.81
CA TYR A 248 -21.92 41.77 -15.49
C TYR A 248 -22.18 42.80 -14.35
N ARG A 249 -21.16 43.56 -13.94
CA ARG A 249 -21.26 44.72 -13.06
C ARG A 249 -20.89 45.97 -13.84
#